data_AF-A0A6N9T5U4-F1
#
_entry.id   AF-A0A6N9T5U4-F1
#
_cell.length_a   1.000
_cell.length_b   1.000
_cell.length_c   1.000
_cell.angle_alpha   90.00
_cell.angle_beta   90.00
_cell.angle_gamma   90.00
#
_symmetry.space_group_name_H-M   'P 1'
#
loop_
_entity.id
_entity.type
_entity.pdbx_description
1 polymer ?
#
loop_
_entity_poly.entity_id
_entity_poly.type
_entity_poly.pdbx_seq_one_letter_code
_entity_poly.pdbx_strand_id
1 'polypeptide(L)'
;MGDADDEPPLPGDHQSWRLVVEHGQLSGFPEGVIVGAIRANYRRAGVDQHFVREMIRFISRRMLEVIRGEISSTAFPNQGRDIVEDVHAAMVDALLSPTAADGEGLRKWFKSTLRKRSIDHARKAIIAMKRSPDMVDDPGGMVDPKTELFSYAEQEVYVQRILDSIRDKDKRAAFVLHMQGFPCSSKNGPSIASILGISPDTAASRVAAVQKQLAKKIGNS
;
A
#
# COMPACT_ATOMS: atom_id res chain seq x y z
N MET A 1 41.80 -19.34 0.66
CA MET A 1 41.91 -17.89 0.94
C MET A 1 40.61 -17.28 0.43
N GLY A 2 39.58 -16.94 1.18
CA GLY A 2 39.31 -17.03 2.62
C GLY A 2 38.14 -16.06 2.88
N ASP A 3 36.90 -16.50 2.70
CA ASP A 3 35.70 -15.68 2.97
C ASP A 3 35.05 -16.14 4.27
N ALA A 4 35.74 -15.86 5.38
CA ALA A 4 35.06 -15.63 6.64
C ALA A 4 34.86 -14.12 6.72
N ASP A 5 33.64 -13.57 6.52
CA ASP A 5 33.22 -12.29 7.14
C ASP A 5 31.82 -11.69 6.77
N ASP A 6 30.93 -12.33 6.01
CA ASP A 6 29.61 -11.70 5.68
C ASP A 6 28.50 -11.95 6.72
N GLU A 7 28.85 -12.15 7.99
CA GLU A 7 27.85 -12.20 9.07
C GLU A 7 27.57 -10.78 9.59
N PRO A 8 26.30 -10.32 9.63
CA PRO A 8 26.00 -8.99 10.14
C PRO A 8 26.47 -8.83 11.59
N PRO A 9 26.92 -7.64 12.00
CA PRO A 9 27.30 -7.41 13.39
C PRO A 9 26.16 -7.78 14.33
N LEU A 10 26.52 -8.33 15.50
CA LEU A 10 25.53 -8.65 16.52
C LEU A 10 24.71 -7.39 16.84
N PRO A 11 23.39 -7.50 17.09
CA PRO A 11 22.55 -6.31 17.30
C PRO A 11 23.07 -5.36 18.38
N GLY A 12 23.70 -5.86 19.45
CA GLY A 12 24.27 -5.06 20.53
C GLY A 12 25.72 -4.59 20.33
N ASP A 13 26.35 -4.93 19.22
CA ASP A 13 27.73 -4.53 18.90
C ASP A 13 27.77 -3.11 18.29
N HIS A 14 27.59 -2.13 19.16
CA HIS A 14 27.55 -0.72 18.80
C HIS A 14 28.85 -0.20 18.15
N GLN A 15 30.01 -0.83 18.38
CA GLN A 15 31.26 -0.40 17.75
C GLN A 15 31.29 -0.78 16.27
N SER A 16 30.96 -2.04 15.96
CA SER A 16 30.86 -2.51 14.57
C SER A 16 29.73 -1.80 13.81
N TRP A 17 28.58 -1.58 14.44
CA TRP A 17 27.49 -0.80 13.81
C TRP A 17 27.87 0.66 13.55
N ARG A 18 28.69 1.28 14.40
CA ARG A 18 29.20 2.63 14.15
C ARG A 18 30.05 2.66 12.88
N LEU A 19 30.99 1.73 12.73
CA LEU A 19 31.84 1.63 11.54
C LEU A 19 31.01 1.44 10.26
N VAL A 20 29.99 0.55 10.30
CA VAL A 20 29.06 0.35 9.17
C VAL A 20 28.37 1.66 8.76
N VAL A 21 27.96 2.48 9.73
CA VAL A 21 27.34 3.78 9.47
C VAL A 21 28.34 4.78 8.88
N GLU A 22 29.54 4.88 9.47
CA GLU A 22 30.61 5.79 9.02
C GLU A 22 31.06 5.49 7.58
N HIS A 23 31.09 4.21 7.20
CA HIS A 23 31.41 3.77 5.85
C HIS A 23 30.21 3.80 4.89
N GLY A 24 29.01 4.19 5.34
CA GLY A 24 27.82 4.28 4.49
C GLY A 24 27.27 2.92 4.01
N GLN A 25 27.58 1.83 4.72
CA GLN A 25 27.34 0.46 4.27
C GLN A 25 25.97 -0.11 4.72
N LEU A 26 25.11 0.69 5.34
CA LEU A 26 23.79 0.24 5.82
C LEU A 26 22.94 -0.42 4.73
N SER A 27 23.08 0.01 3.47
CA SER A 27 22.31 -0.56 2.35
C SER A 27 22.63 -2.02 2.02
N GLY A 28 23.78 -2.54 2.49
CA GLY A 28 24.17 -3.94 2.32
C GLY A 28 23.46 -4.90 3.27
N PHE A 29 22.73 -4.40 4.26
CA PHE A 29 22.07 -5.22 5.27
C PHE A 29 20.54 -5.25 5.08
N PRO A 30 19.89 -6.39 5.36
CA PRO A 30 18.42 -6.44 5.40
C PRO A 30 17.85 -5.47 6.44
N GLU A 31 16.72 -4.84 6.14
CA GLU A 31 16.14 -3.81 7.02
C GLU A 31 15.84 -4.34 8.42
N GLY A 32 15.41 -5.61 8.52
CA GLY A 32 15.12 -6.27 9.81
C GLY A 32 16.35 -6.39 10.73
N VAL A 33 17.55 -6.55 10.17
CA VAL A 33 18.81 -6.61 10.91
C VAL A 33 19.12 -5.23 11.51
N ILE A 34 19.02 -4.18 10.70
CA ILE A 34 19.23 -2.79 11.11
C ILE A 34 18.20 -2.39 12.18
N VAL A 35 16.94 -2.79 12.02
CA VAL A 35 15.89 -2.60 13.05
C VAL A 35 16.29 -3.27 14.37
N GLY A 36 16.81 -4.49 14.32
CA GLY A 36 17.31 -5.19 15.52
C GLY A 36 18.42 -4.41 16.22
N ALA A 37 19.37 -3.87 15.45
CA ALA A 37 20.47 -3.07 15.98
C ALA A 37 20.00 -1.73 16.57
N ILE A 38 19.05 -1.03 15.94
CA ILE A 38 18.43 0.17 16.50
C ILE A 38 17.80 -0.16 17.85
N ARG A 39 16.97 -1.21 17.91
CA ARG A 39 16.25 -1.62 19.13
C ARG A 39 17.17 -2.00 20.28
N ALA A 40 18.33 -2.60 19.97
CA ALA A 40 19.31 -3.00 20.97
C ALA A 40 20.13 -1.82 21.54
N ASN A 41 20.30 -0.73 20.78
CA ASN A 41 21.23 0.36 21.13
C ASN A 41 20.57 1.70 21.47
N TYR A 42 19.34 1.96 21.01
CA TYR A 42 18.68 3.28 21.14
C TYR A 42 18.55 3.78 22.58
N ARG A 43 18.33 2.90 23.57
CA ARG A 43 18.21 3.28 24.99
C ARG A 43 19.39 2.85 25.83
N ARG A 44 20.49 2.39 25.21
CA ARG A 44 21.62 1.83 25.94
C ARG A 44 22.51 2.95 26.49
N ALA A 45 22.69 2.97 27.80
CA ALA A 45 23.60 3.90 28.47
C ALA A 45 25.03 3.72 27.96
N GLY A 46 25.76 4.83 27.79
CA GLY A 46 27.15 4.82 27.31
C GLY A 46 27.33 4.60 25.80
N VAL A 47 26.23 4.48 25.04
CA VAL A 47 26.29 4.36 23.57
C VAL A 47 26.07 5.73 22.93
N ASP A 48 26.99 6.11 22.04
CA ASP A 48 26.85 7.28 21.18
C ASP A 48 25.59 7.16 20.31
N GLN A 49 24.69 8.12 20.44
CA GLN A 49 23.41 8.12 19.74
C GLN A 49 23.50 8.63 18.30
N HIS A 50 24.65 9.13 17.85
CA HIS A 50 24.79 9.62 16.48
C HIS A 50 24.56 8.52 15.44
N PHE A 51 25.29 7.40 15.52
CA PHE A 51 25.11 6.32 14.56
C PHE A 51 23.69 5.71 14.60
N VAL A 52 23.10 5.61 15.80
CA VAL A 52 21.71 5.12 15.95
C VAL A 52 20.72 6.04 15.23
N ARG A 53 20.90 7.37 15.31
CA ARG A 53 20.07 8.33 14.58
C ARG A 53 20.21 8.17 13.07
N GLU A 54 21.40 7.91 12.55
CA GLU A 54 21.58 7.65 11.11
C GLU A 54 20.88 6.37 10.67
N MET A 55 20.95 5.30 11.48
CA MET A 55 20.21 4.06 11.21
C MET A 55 18.70 4.30 11.21
N ILE A 56 18.19 5.08 12.16
CA ILE A 56 16.76 5.46 12.20
C ILE A 56 16.38 6.24 10.94
N ARG A 57 17.19 7.22 10.50
CA ARG A 57 16.92 7.97 9.27
C ARG A 57 16.95 7.08 8.03
N PHE A 58 17.88 6.13 7.97
CA PHE A 58 17.94 5.16 6.89
C PHE A 58 16.66 4.31 6.83
N ILE A 59 16.28 3.69 7.96
CA ILE A 59 15.08 2.87 8.04
C ILE A 59 13.81 3.68 7.80
N SER A 60 13.73 4.89 8.33
CA SER A 60 12.62 5.82 8.13
C SER A 60 12.36 6.11 6.64
N ARG A 61 13.41 6.32 5.84
CA ARG A 61 13.29 6.49 4.39
C ARG A 61 12.75 5.22 3.72
N ARG A 62 13.28 4.05 4.08
CA ARG A 62 12.79 2.76 3.56
C ARG A 62 11.35 2.47 3.95
N MET A 63 10.92 2.85 5.15
CA MET A 63 9.53 2.74 5.58
C MET A 63 8.63 3.60 4.69
N LEU A 64 8.99 4.86 4.46
CA LEU A 64 8.21 5.79 3.62
C LEU A 64 8.09 5.28 2.18
N GLU A 65 9.14 4.69 1.61
CA GLU A 65 9.10 4.07 0.27
C GLU A 65 8.04 2.97 0.21
N VAL A 66 8.00 2.07 1.21
CA VAL A 66 7.00 0.99 1.26
C VAL A 66 5.60 1.54 1.49
N ILE A 67 5.41 2.41 2.49
CA ILE A 67 4.10 2.94 2.88
C ILE A 67 3.46 3.70 1.70
N ARG A 68 4.25 4.53 0.99
CA ARG A 68 3.75 5.27 -0.18
C ARG A 68 3.27 4.37 -1.32
N GLY A 69 3.87 3.19 -1.47
CA GLY A 69 3.42 2.21 -2.46
C GLY A 69 2.10 1.51 -2.08
N GLU A 70 1.72 1.52 -0.81
CA GLU A 70 0.51 0.85 -0.30
C GLU A 70 -0.70 1.80 -0.19
N ILE A 71 -0.47 3.11 -0.05
CA ILE A 71 -1.52 4.12 0.09
C ILE A 71 -1.86 4.74 -1.26
N SER A 72 -3.12 4.66 -1.67
CA SER A 72 -3.59 5.30 -2.91
C SER A 72 -3.51 6.82 -2.82
N SER A 73 -2.88 7.44 -3.80
CA SER A 73 -2.80 8.91 -3.92
C SER A 73 -4.07 9.56 -4.49
N THR A 74 -5.05 8.77 -4.93
CA THR A 74 -6.28 9.26 -5.55
C THR A 74 -7.53 8.96 -4.72
N ALA A 75 -7.51 7.90 -3.90
CA ALA A 75 -8.66 7.52 -3.07
C ALA A 75 -8.82 8.38 -1.81
N PHE A 76 -7.79 9.14 -1.43
CA PHE A 76 -7.75 9.89 -0.18
C PHE A 76 -7.47 11.39 -0.42
N PRO A 77 -8.03 12.29 0.41
CA PRO A 77 -7.66 13.70 0.44
C PRO A 77 -6.14 13.87 0.62
N ASN A 78 -5.61 15.04 0.21
CA ASN A 78 -4.18 15.34 0.29
C ASN A 78 -3.28 14.25 -0.33
N GLN A 79 -3.79 13.54 -1.33
CA GLN A 79 -3.09 12.43 -2.00
C GLN A 79 -2.67 11.32 -1.02
N GLY A 80 -3.44 11.10 0.05
CA GLY A 80 -3.13 10.11 1.08
C GLY A 80 -1.92 10.44 1.95
N ARG A 81 -1.35 11.64 1.83
CA ARG A 81 -0.16 12.08 2.55
C ARG A 81 -0.33 11.98 4.06
N ASP A 82 -1.49 12.39 4.58
CA ASP A 82 -1.78 12.37 6.01
C ASP A 82 -1.73 10.93 6.56
N ILE A 83 -2.29 9.97 5.81
CA ILE A 83 -2.26 8.55 6.18
C ILE A 83 -0.82 8.01 6.16
N VAL A 84 -0.04 8.39 5.15
CA VAL A 84 1.38 7.99 5.05
C VAL A 84 2.16 8.51 6.25
N GLU A 85 1.96 9.78 6.62
CA GLU A 85 2.62 10.41 7.78
C GLU A 85 2.19 9.75 9.09
N ASP A 86 0.90 9.45 9.27
CA ASP A 86 0.38 8.76 10.46
C ASP A 86 0.93 7.34 10.62
N VAL A 87 0.97 6.56 9.53
CA VAL A 87 1.53 5.20 9.54
C VAL A 87 3.01 5.27 9.85
N HIS A 88 3.74 6.20 9.22
CA HIS A 88 5.17 6.36 9.44
C HIS A 88 5.48 6.72 10.90
N ALA A 89 4.77 7.70 11.47
CA ALA A 89 4.92 8.08 12.86
C ALA A 89 4.67 6.90 13.82
N ALA A 90 3.56 6.18 13.62
CA ALA A 90 3.22 5.00 14.43
C ALA A 90 4.31 3.90 14.36
N MET A 91 4.90 3.69 13.18
CA MET A 91 5.93 2.67 12.98
C MET A 91 7.29 3.09 13.53
N VAL A 92 7.63 4.39 13.52
CA VAL A 92 8.80 4.93 14.22
C VAL A 92 8.64 4.79 15.73
N ASP A 93 7.47 5.11 16.28
CA ASP A 93 7.19 4.92 17.71
C ASP A 93 7.29 3.45 18.12
N ALA A 94 6.75 2.54 17.31
CA ALA A 94 6.88 1.10 17.52
C ALA A 94 8.33 0.61 17.43
N LEU A 95 9.11 1.13 16.47
CA LEU A 95 10.54 0.84 16.31
C LEU A 95 11.31 1.19 17.59
N LEU A 96 11.04 2.36 18.17
CA LEU A 96 11.74 2.85 19.36
C LEU A 96 11.18 2.28 20.67
N SER A 97 10.05 1.57 20.62
CA SER A 97 9.44 0.89 21.76
C SER A 97 9.92 -0.56 21.88
N PRO A 98 10.54 -0.96 23.01
CA PRO A 98 11.10 -2.29 23.18
C PRO A 98 10.05 -3.40 23.20
N THR A 99 8.81 -3.08 23.59
CA THR A 99 7.72 -4.06 23.76
C THR A 99 6.67 -4.00 22.66
N ALA A 100 6.72 -3.00 21.76
CA ALA A 100 5.74 -2.90 20.69
C ALA A 100 5.83 -4.10 19.74
N ALA A 101 4.68 -4.78 19.55
CA ALA A 101 4.56 -5.92 18.66
C ALA A 101 4.97 -5.59 17.22
N ASP A 102 4.58 -4.42 16.73
CA ASP A 102 4.98 -3.93 15.41
C ASP A 102 6.48 -3.69 15.30
N GLY A 103 7.13 -3.30 16.39
CA GLY A 103 8.59 -3.14 16.44
C GLY A 103 9.34 -4.46 16.26
N GLU A 104 8.85 -5.54 16.89
CA GLU A 104 9.35 -6.90 16.63
C GLU A 104 8.94 -7.41 15.25
N GLY A 105 7.74 -7.03 14.79
CA GLY A 105 7.26 -7.28 13.43
C GLY A 105 8.14 -6.65 12.36
N LEU A 106 8.67 -5.44 12.59
CA LEU A 106 9.62 -4.78 11.69
C LEU A 106 10.95 -5.53 11.61
N ARG A 107 11.41 -6.07 12.75
CA ARG A 107 12.64 -6.87 12.81
C ARG A 107 12.52 -8.16 12.01
N LYS A 108 11.38 -8.87 12.12
CA LYS A 108 11.19 -10.19 11.50
C LYS A 108 10.64 -10.13 10.08
N TRP A 109 9.70 -9.22 9.83
CA TRP A 109 8.89 -9.18 8.60
C TRP A 109 8.65 -7.75 8.15
N PHE A 110 9.73 -6.97 7.99
CA PHE A 110 9.72 -5.53 7.71
C PHE A 110 8.59 -5.06 6.78
N LYS A 111 8.58 -5.53 5.53
CA LYS A 111 7.60 -5.13 4.50
C LYS A 111 6.17 -5.56 4.86
N SER A 112 5.98 -6.80 5.30
CA SER A 112 4.65 -7.34 5.65
C SER A 112 4.03 -6.59 6.83
N THR A 113 4.83 -6.22 7.83
CA THR A 113 4.38 -5.44 8.99
C THR A 113 3.96 -4.03 8.56
N LEU A 114 4.78 -3.35 7.74
CA LEU A 114 4.45 -2.03 7.20
C LEU A 114 3.17 -2.05 6.35
N ARG A 115 3.02 -3.05 5.48
CA ARG A 115 1.82 -3.22 4.65
C ARG A 115 0.57 -3.44 5.51
N LYS A 116 0.63 -4.32 6.51
CA LYS A 116 -0.48 -4.54 7.45
C LYS A 116 -0.88 -3.25 8.18
N ARG A 117 0.08 -2.48 8.69
CA ARG A 117 -0.21 -1.22 9.37
C ARG A 117 -0.78 -0.15 8.42
N SER A 118 -0.26 -0.07 7.20
CA SER A 118 -0.76 0.84 6.17
C SER A 118 -2.22 0.56 5.85
N ILE A 119 -2.57 -0.71 5.64
CA ILE A 119 -3.96 -1.14 5.42
C ILE A 119 -4.84 -0.78 6.62
N ASP A 120 -4.37 -0.98 7.85
CA ASP A 120 -5.14 -0.69 9.06
C ASP A 120 -5.50 0.80 9.17
N HIS A 121 -4.55 1.70 8.85
CA HIS A 121 -4.81 3.14 8.82
C HIS A 121 -5.70 3.55 7.64
N ALA A 122 -5.49 2.98 6.46
CA ALA A 122 -6.34 3.24 5.30
C ALA A 122 -7.80 2.86 5.58
N ARG A 123 -8.06 1.70 6.20
CA ARG A 123 -9.40 1.29 6.61
C ARG A 123 -10.02 2.25 7.60
N LYS A 124 -9.26 2.68 8.61
CA LYS A 124 -9.73 3.68 9.60
C LYS A 124 -10.09 5.00 8.91
N ALA A 125 -9.28 5.46 7.96
CA ALA A 125 -9.56 6.67 7.20
C ALA A 125 -10.83 6.54 6.34
N ILE A 126 -11.02 5.41 5.64
CA ILE A 126 -12.25 5.14 4.87
C ILE A 126 -13.48 5.16 5.79
N ILE A 127 -13.40 4.52 6.96
CA ILE A 127 -14.49 4.52 7.94
C ILE A 127 -14.78 5.94 8.44
N ALA A 128 -13.74 6.73 8.72
CA ALA A 128 -13.88 8.12 9.17
C ALA A 128 -14.51 9.02 8.08
N MET A 129 -14.11 8.86 6.82
CA MET A 129 -14.69 9.55 5.68
C MET A 129 -16.17 9.20 5.50
N LYS A 130 -16.56 7.93 5.64
CA LYS A 130 -17.97 7.49 5.60
C LYS A 130 -18.80 7.99 6.78
N ARG A 131 -18.17 8.25 7.92
CA ARG A 131 -18.83 8.74 9.14
C ARG A 131 -18.96 10.26 9.19
N SER A 132 -18.23 11.01 8.37
CA SER A 132 -18.52 12.42 8.15
C SER A 132 -19.72 12.50 7.20
N PRO A 133 -20.91 12.89 7.68
CA PRO A 133 -22.00 13.16 6.77
C PRO A 133 -21.63 14.44 6.04
N ASP A 134 -21.46 14.39 4.72
CA ASP A 134 -21.50 15.60 3.94
C ASP A 134 -22.50 15.45 2.81
N MET A 135 -23.21 16.54 2.59
CA MET A 135 -24.39 16.65 1.75
C MET A 135 -24.07 16.32 0.29
N VAL A 136 -24.36 15.12 -0.19
CA VAL A 136 -25.04 14.89 -1.48
C VAL A 136 -25.58 13.46 -1.52
N ASP A 137 -26.87 13.31 -1.82
CA ASP A 137 -27.49 12.02 -2.18
C ASP A 137 -26.83 11.45 -3.46
N ASP A 138 -26.22 10.26 -3.37
CA ASP A 138 -26.20 9.34 -4.51
C ASP A 138 -26.25 7.87 -4.02
N PRO A 139 -27.40 7.18 -4.16
CA PRO A 139 -27.58 5.82 -3.70
C PRO A 139 -27.09 4.84 -4.78
N GLY A 140 -25.77 4.62 -4.86
CA GLY A 140 -25.24 3.84 -5.98
C GLY A 140 -23.84 3.27 -5.81
N GLY A 141 -23.47 2.70 -4.66
CA GLY A 141 -22.10 2.18 -4.50
C GLY A 141 -21.90 1.19 -3.36
N MET A 142 -22.53 0.01 -3.42
CA MET A 142 -22.10 -1.10 -2.56
C MET A 142 -20.87 -1.78 -3.18
N VAL A 143 -19.70 -1.58 -2.57
CA VAL A 143 -18.46 -2.31 -2.92
C VAL A 143 -18.24 -3.44 -1.90
N ASP A 144 -17.96 -4.64 -2.41
CA ASP A 144 -17.85 -5.91 -1.67
C ASP A 144 -16.61 -5.93 -0.72
N PRO A 145 -16.79 -6.25 0.58
CA PRO A 145 -15.73 -6.38 1.58
C PRO A 145 -14.58 -7.35 1.25
N LYS A 146 -14.76 -8.30 0.33
CA LYS A 146 -13.72 -9.30 -0.01
C LYS A 146 -12.50 -8.72 -0.76
N THR A 147 -12.59 -7.49 -1.27
CA THR A 147 -11.51 -6.86 -2.06
C THR A 147 -10.40 -6.24 -1.17
N GLU A 148 -10.61 -6.12 0.14
CA GLU A 148 -9.73 -5.37 1.09
C GLU A 148 -8.49 -6.14 1.62
N LEU A 149 -8.12 -7.28 1.01
CA LEU A 149 -6.99 -8.13 1.43
C LEU A 149 -5.77 -8.11 0.49
N PHE A 150 -5.92 -7.55 -0.71
CA PHE A 150 -4.87 -7.53 -1.74
C PHE A 150 -4.11 -6.18 -1.74
N SER A 151 -2.79 -6.19 -1.98
CA SER A 151 -2.03 -4.95 -2.26
C SER A 151 -2.51 -4.35 -3.56
N TYR A 152 -2.20 -3.09 -3.84
CA TYR A 152 -2.56 -2.48 -5.12
C TYR A 152 -2.06 -3.30 -6.33
N ALA A 153 -0.84 -3.83 -6.29
CA ALA A 153 -0.32 -4.70 -7.34
C ALA A 153 -1.11 -6.03 -7.46
N GLU A 154 -1.52 -6.62 -6.33
CA GLU A 154 -2.36 -7.81 -6.33
C GLU A 154 -3.80 -7.50 -6.74
N GLN A 155 -4.32 -6.32 -6.43
CA GLN A 155 -5.63 -5.82 -6.86
C GLN A 155 -5.61 -5.52 -8.35
N GLU A 156 -4.56 -4.92 -8.90
CA GLU A 156 -4.40 -4.71 -10.34
C GLU A 156 -4.30 -6.05 -11.07
N VAL A 157 -3.49 -7.00 -10.58
CA VAL A 157 -3.42 -8.34 -11.16
C VAL A 157 -4.76 -9.07 -11.03
N TYR A 158 -5.47 -8.92 -9.91
CA TYR A 158 -6.78 -9.54 -9.69
C TYR A 158 -7.87 -8.92 -10.57
N VAL A 159 -7.91 -7.59 -10.67
CA VAL A 159 -8.78 -6.84 -11.57
C VAL A 159 -8.48 -7.23 -13.02
N GLN A 160 -7.21 -7.28 -13.41
CA GLN A 160 -6.80 -7.70 -14.74
C GLN A 160 -7.22 -9.15 -15.03
N ARG A 161 -7.08 -10.06 -14.06
CA ARG A 161 -7.54 -11.45 -14.17
C ARG A 161 -9.08 -11.56 -14.29
N ILE A 162 -9.82 -10.71 -13.58
CA ILE A 162 -11.27 -10.61 -13.70
C ILE A 162 -11.65 -10.07 -15.08
N LEU A 163 -10.99 -9.01 -15.54
CA LEU A 163 -11.20 -8.41 -16.86
C LEU A 163 -10.87 -9.41 -17.98
N ASP A 164 -9.78 -10.18 -17.86
CA ASP A 164 -9.40 -11.22 -18.82
C ASP A 164 -10.34 -12.44 -18.80
N SER A 165 -11.11 -12.61 -17.72
CA SER A 165 -12.19 -13.60 -17.67
C SER A 165 -13.41 -13.22 -18.53
N ILE A 166 -13.48 -11.98 -19.03
CA ILE A 166 -14.49 -11.50 -19.97
C ILE A 166 -14.00 -11.83 -21.39
N ARG A 167 -14.51 -12.92 -21.97
CA ARG A 167 -14.10 -13.41 -23.31
C ARG A 167 -14.42 -12.43 -24.44
N ASP A 168 -15.47 -11.65 -24.28
CA ASP A 168 -15.95 -10.71 -25.29
C ASP A 168 -15.15 -9.39 -25.20
N LYS A 169 -14.27 -9.18 -26.18
CA LYS A 169 -13.34 -8.04 -26.21
C LYS A 169 -14.07 -6.69 -26.25
N ASP A 170 -15.21 -6.64 -26.92
CA ASP A 170 -16.02 -5.43 -27.09
C ASP A 170 -16.73 -5.05 -25.78
N LYS A 171 -17.26 -6.05 -25.07
CA LYS A 171 -17.85 -5.86 -23.74
C LYS A 171 -16.79 -5.46 -22.71
N ARG A 172 -15.62 -6.10 -22.77
CA ARG A 172 -14.48 -5.77 -21.91
C ARG A 172 -14.00 -4.33 -22.12
N ALA A 173 -13.84 -3.89 -23.37
CA ALA A 173 -13.41 -2.52 -23.68
C ALA A 173 -14.40 -1.47 -23.15
N ALA A 174 -15.70 -1.68 -23.35
CA ALA A 174 -16.74 -0.80 -22.82
C ALA A 174 -16.71 -0.73 -21.28
N PHE A 175 -16.52 -1.87 -20.61
CA PHE A 175 -16.45 -1.94 -19.16
C PHE A 175 -15.19 -1.30 -18.57
N VAL A 176 -14.02 -1.43 -19.23
CA VAL A 176 -12.78 -0.75 -18.82
C VAL A 176 -12.94 0.77 -18.88
N LEU A 177 -13.51 1.31 -19.96
CA LEU A 177 -13.78 2.75 -20.07
C LEU A 177 -14.78 3.22 -19.00
N HIS A 178 -15.78 2.38 -18.66
CA HIS A 178 -16.68 2.66 -17.56
C HIS A 178 -15.96 2.72 -16.21
N MET A 179 -15.04 1.79 -15.93
CA MET A 179 -14.19 1.81 -14.72
C MET A 179 -13.28 3.04 -14.63
N GLN A 180 -12.90 3.62 -15.77
CA GLN A 180 -12.12 4.86 -15.86
C GLN A 180 -12.99 6.13 -15.68
N GLY A 181 -14.30 5.98 -15.44
CA GLY A 181 -15.22 7.09 -15.16
C GLY A 181 -15.88 7.68 -16.40
N PHE A 182 -15.74 7.08 -17.59
CA PHE A 182 -16.43 7.57 -18.77
C PHE A 182 -17.93 7.19 -18.74
N PRO A 183 -18.86 8.13 -19.01
CA PRO A 183 -20.28 7.83 -19.08
C PRO A 183 -20.61 7.10 -20.40
N CYS A 184 -21.70 6.31 -20.41
CA CYS A 184 -22.17 5.61 -21.62
C CYS A 184 -22.54 6.57 -22.75
N SER A 185 -23.07 7.74 -22.41
CA SER A 185 -23.31 8.85 -23.33
C SER A 185 -22.99 10.18 -22.66
N SER A 186 -22.62 11.17 -23.45
CA SER A 186 -22.42 12.55 -22.99
C SER A 186 -22.78 13.49 -24.11
N LYS A 187 -23.37 14.64 -23.75
CA LYS A 187 -23.66 15.72 -24.70
C LYS A 187 -22.46 16.66 -24.92
N ASN A 188 -21.61 16.81 -23.91
CA ASN A 188 -20.57 17.85 -23.84
C ASN A 188 -19.18 17.29 -23.52
N GLY A 189 -18.90 16.03 -23.85
CA GLY A 189 -17.60 15.43 -23.56
C GLY A 189 -17.43 13.99 -24.07
N PRO A 190 -16.24 13.40 -23.87
CA PRO A 190 -15.97 12.02 -24.27
C PRO A 190 -16.86 11.05 -23.48
N SER A 191 -17.42 10.10 -24.20
CA SER A 191 -18.26 9.01 -23.70
C SER A 191 -17.82 7.67 -24.28
N ILE A 192 -18.21 6.57 -23.65
CA ILE A 192 -17.91 5.21 -24.13
C ILE A 192 -18.42 5.04 -25.57
N ALA A 193 -19.63 5.53 -25.86
CA ALA A 193 -20.22 5.52 -27.19
C ALA A 193 -19.34 6.24 -28.23
N SER A 194 -18.86 7.45 -27.91
CA SER A 194 -18.00 8.22 -28.82
C SER A 194 -16.59 7.63 -28.97
N ILE A 195 -16.03 7.02 -27.92
CA ILE A 195 -14.67 6.44 -27.94
C ILE A 195 -14.65 5.12 -28.72
N LEU A 196 -15.69 4.29 -28.58
CA LEU A 196 -15.78 3.00 -29.25
C LEU A 196 -16.52 3.05 -30.60
N GLY A 197 -17.05 4.21 -30.99
CA GLY A 197 -17.80 4.38 -32.23
C GLY A 197 -19.11 3.58 -32.28
N ILE A 198 -19.82 3.49 -31.16
CA ILE A 198 -21.07 2.71 -31.01
C ILE A 198 -22.23 3.58 -30.50
N SER A 199 -23.46 3.05 -30.55
CA SER A 199 -24.61 3.76 -29.97
C SER A 199 -24.55 3.78 -28.44
N PRO A 200 -25.07 4.84 -27.78
CA PRO A 200 -25.27 4.91 -26.32
C PRO A 200 -25.90 3.65 -25.72
N ASP A 201 -26.96 3.14 -26.36
CA ASP A 201 -27.69 1.97 -25.89
C ASP A 201 -26.83 0.70 -25.98
N THR A 202 -25.98 0.61 -27.00
CA THR A 202 -25.03 -0.49 -27.15
C THR A 202 -23.94 -0.41 -26.08
N ALA A 203 -23.44 0.79 -25.76
CA ALA A 203 -22.48 1.00 -24.68
C ALA A 203 -23.08 0.58 -23.31
N ALA A 204 -24.29 1.04 -23.01
CA ALA A 204 -25.00 0.70 -21.78
C ALA A 204 -25.29 -0.82 -21.68
N SER A 205 -25.75 -1.43 -22.77
CA SER A 205 -26.01 -2.88 -22.83
C SER A 205 -24.74 -3.70 -22.57
N ARG A 206 -23.61 -3.28 -23.14
CA ARG A 206 -22.30 -3.93 -22.94
C ARG A 206 -21.82 -3.84 -21.49
N VAL A 207 -21.92 -2.68 -20.86
CA VAL A 207 -21.56 -2.48 -19.44
C VAL A 207 -22.46 -3.33 -18.52
N ALA A 208 -23.78 -3.26 -18.72
CA ALA A 208 -24.74 -4.02 -17.93
C ALA A 208 -24.56 -5.55 -18.05
N ALA A 209 -24.23 -6.04 -19.25
CA ALA A 209 -23.94 -7.46 -19.48
C ALA A 209 -22.74 -7.94 -18.66
N VAL A 210 -21.68 -7.12 -18.57
CA VAL A 210 -20.48 -7.44 -17.78
C VAL A 210 -20.79 -7.38 -16.28
N GLN A 211 -21.48 -6.34 -15.80
CA GLN A 211 -21.89 -6.25 -14.39
C GLN A 211 -22.72 -7.46 -13.95
N LYS A 212 -23.68 -7.90 -14.78
CA LYS A 212 -24.49 -9.09 -14.53
C LYS A 212 -23.65 -10.38 -14.50
N GLN A 213 -22.67 -10.48 -15.40
CA GLN A 213 -21.75 -11.62 -15.45
C GLN A 213 -20.86 -11.68 -14.19
N LEU A 214 -20.38 -10.54 -13.71
CA LEU A 214 -19.56 -10.44 -12.50
C LEU A 214 -20.38 -10.70 -11.23
N ALA A 215 -21.59 -10.13 -11.13
CA ALA A 215 -22.51 -10.38 -10.02
C ALA A 215 -22.84 -11.88 -9.88
N LYS A 216 -23.05 -12.59 -11.00
CA LYS A 216 -23.28 -14.04 -11.01
C LYS A 216 -22.05 -14.85 -10.54
N LYS A 217 -20.83 -14.36 -10.77
CA LYS A 217 -19.61 -15.02 -10.29
C LYS A 217 -19.36 -14.78 -8.80
N ILE A 218 -19.74 -13.62 -8.28
CA ILE A 218 -19.52 -13.23 -6.88
C ILE A 218 -20.61 -13.81 -5.96
N GLY A 219 -21.87 -13.87 -6.42
CA GLY A 219 -23.00 -14.41 -5.65
C GLY A 219 -23.10 -15.95 -5.57
N ASN A 220 -22.19 -16.69 -6.22
CA ASN A 220 -22.15 -18.15 -6.24
C ASN A 220 -20.98 -18.72 -5.39
N SER A 221 -20.49 -17.98 -4.39
CA SER A 221 -19.36 -18.39 -3.52
C SER A 221 -19.62 -18.16 -2.05
#